data_AF-A0A537KZN3-F1
#
_entry.id   AF-A0A537KZN3-F1
#
_cell.length_a   1.000
_cell.length_b   1.000
_cell.length_c   1.000
_cell.angle_alpha   90.00
_cell.angle_beta   90.00
_cell.angle_gamma   90.00
#
_symmetry.space_group_name_H-M   'P 1'
#
loop_
_entity.id
_entity.type
_entity.pdbx_description
1 polymer ?
#
loop_
_entity_poly.entity_id
_entity_poly.type
_entity_poly.pdbx_seq_one_letter_code
_entity_poly.pdbx_strand_id
1 'polypeptide(L)'
;MLDYFRQVALFDSALALFLILAVNWAFTLVHILQEWKGAEVPLWRVFGAVVGTFVPNRLGFFAFTVFLCAAHWLVGAMAIAGWPMFPGHPWWSIWALGALVGARIADSVVSHWLLYGLGYRPNPGLPSTVLYAIEAIFILTVFHKGYLLNPDAWWKGFASGAIFFIAVLPGLWLLRWAVPAWRRDPWVRGEPIPAWARD
;
A
#
# COMPACT_ATOMS: atom_id res chain seq x y z
N MET A 1 -14.90 -18.31 -10.38
CA MET A 1 -14.71 -17.44 -9.19
C MET A 1 -14.79 -18.25 -7.90
N LEU A 2 -15.91 -18.93 -7.62
CA LEU A 2 -16.04 -19.77 -6.42
C LEU A 2 -15.08 -20.95 -6.38
N ASP A 3 -14.79 -21.59 -7.52
CA ASP A 3 -13.83 -22.70 -7.55
C ASP A 3 -12.41 -22.27 -7.15
N TYR A 4 -11.99 -21.06 -7.56
CA TYR A 4 -10.75 -20.46 -7.09
C TYR A 4 -10.80 -20.24 -5.58
N PHE A 5 -11.86 -19.57 -5.10
CA PHE A 5 -12.00 -19.24 -3.68
C PHE A 5 -11.96 -20.48 -2.79
N ARG A 6 -12.61 -21.57 -3.20
CA ARG A 6 -12.55 -22.88 -2.53
C ARG A 6 -11.14 -23.45 -2.43
N GLN A 7 -10.33 -23.26 -3.48
CA GLN A 7 -8.96 -23.76 -3.54
C GLN A 7 -8.03 -22.99 -2.62
N VAL A 8 -8.19 -21.66 -2.55
CA VAL A 8 -7.24 -20.80 -1.84
C VAL A 8 -7.67 -20.39 -0.43
N ALA A 9 -8.97 -20.40 -0.14
CA ALA A 9 -9.53 -19.90 1.11
C ALA A 9 -10.05 -21.01 2.04
N LEU A 10 -10.18 -20.68 3.32
CA LEU A 10 -10.78 -21.54 4.33
C LEU A 10 -12.28 -21.76 4.13
N PHE A 11 -12.98 -20.75 3.62
CA PHE A 11 -14.44 -20.75 3.47
C PHE A 11 -14.86 -21.03 2.03
N ASP A 12 -16.05 -21.59 1.88
CA ASP A 12 -16.72 -21.78 0.59
C ASP A 12 -18.03 -20.99 0.57
N SER A 13 -17.94 -19.67 0.40
CA SER A 13 -19.11 -18.78 0.41
C SER A 13 -18.89 -17.54 -0.45
N ALA A 14 -19.80 -17.34 -1.41
CA ALA A 14 -19.84 -16.12 -2.23
C ALA A 14 -20.01 -14.87 -1.37
N LEU A 15 -20.89 -14.94 -0.36
CA LEU A 15 -21.12 -13.83 0.56
C LEU A 15 -19.84 -13.48 1.32
N ALA A 16 -19.11 -14.49 1.83
CA ALA A 16 -17.83 -14.24 2.50
C ALA A 16 -16.82 -13.58 1.56
N LEU A 17 -16.70 -14.04 0.32
CA LEU A 17 -15.84 -13.43 -0.70
C LEU A 17 -16.16 -11.95 -0.90
N PHE A 18 -17.43 -11.61 -1.12
CA PHE A 18 -17.85 -10.22 -1.35
C PHE A 18 -17.63 -9.33 -0.12
N LEU A 19 -17.88 -9.85 1.08
CA LEU A 19 -17.63 -9.12 2.32
C LEU A 19 -16.14 -8.83 2.52
N ILE A 20 -15.28 -9.83 2.29
CA ILE A 20 -13.82 -9.66 2.41
C ILE A 20 -13.32 -8.61 1.40
N LEU A 21 -13.78 -8.68 0.15
CA LEU A 21 -13.41 -7.70 -0.89
C LEU A 21 -13.91 -6.30 -0.55
N ALA A 22 -15.16 -6.17 -0.08
CA ALA A 22 -15.73 -4.88 0.30
C ALA A 22 -14.96 -4.24 1.47
N VAL A 23 -14.61 -5.03 2.48
CA VAL A 23 -13.79 -4.56 3.62
C VAL A 23 -12.40 -4.15 3.14
N ASN A 24 -11.77 -4.93 2.26
CA ASN A 24 -10.46 -4.60 1.69
C ASN A 24 -10.46 -3.26 0.94
N TRP A 25 -11.47 -3.04 0.11
CA TRP A 25 -11.61 -1.79 -0.62
C TRP A 25 -11.92 -0.63 0.31
N ALA A 26 -12.78 -0.82 1.31
CA ALA A 26 -13.12 0.20 2.30
C ALA A 26 -11.90 0.62 3.13
N PHE A 27 -11.10 -0.34 3.62
CA PHE A 27 -9.87 -0.05 4.36
C PHE A 27 -8.85 0.68 3.48
N THR A 28 -8.70 0.25 2.23
CA THR A 28 -7.86 0.95 1.24
C THR A 28 -8.30 2.41 1.09
N LEU A 29 -9.60 2.64 0.89
CA LEU A 29 -10.15 3.96 0.70
C LEU A 29 -9.97 4.84 1.94
N VAL A 30 -10.30 4.33 3.13
CA VAL A 30 -10.13 5.06 4.39
C VAL A 30 -8.68 5.52 4.55
N HIS A 31 -7.72 4.63 4.32
CA HIS A 31 -6.31 4.94 4.44
C HIS A 31 -5.87 6.01 3.42
N ILE A 32 -6.17 5.82 2.14
CA ILE A 32 -5.84 6.78 1.07
C ILE A 32 -6.47 8.16 1.34
N LEU A 33 -7.70 8.21 1.86
CA LEU A 33 -8.37 9.46 2.23
C LEU A 33 -7.68 10.14 3.42
N GLN A 34 -7.18 9.39 4.40
CA GLN A 34 -6.38 9.94 5.51
C GLN A 34 -5.04 10.49 5.01
N GLU A 35 -4.38 9.79 4.10
CA GLU A 35 -3.12 10.21 3.49
C GLU A 35 -3.27 11.45 2.63
N TRP A 36 -4.36 11.54 1.86
CA TRP A 36 -4.67 12.70 1.03
C TRP A 36 -5.08 13.91 1.89
N LYS A 37 -6.03 13.73 2.82
CA LYS A 37 -6.48 14.83 3.68
C LYS A 37 -5.33 15.37 4.53
N GLY A 38 -4.42 14.49 4.95
CA GLY A 38 -3.29 14.84 5.78
C GLY A 38 -3.68 15.15 7.23
N ALA A 39 -2.67 15.16 8.11
CA ALA A 39 -2.78 15.75 9.44
C ALA A 39 -2.46 17.27 9.40
N GLU A 40 -1.55 17.65 8.51
CA GLU A 40 -1.18 19.04 8.21
C GLU A 40 -0.97 19.21 6.70
N VAL A 41 -0.29 18.24 6.10
CA VAL A 41 -0.03 18.15 4.65
C VAL A 41 -0.33 16.73 4.17
N PRO A 42 -0.59 16.52 2.87
CA PRO A 42 -0.76 15.19 2.31
C PRO A 42 0.53 14.36 2.37
N LEU A 43 0.40 13.04 2.34
CA LEU A 43 1.51 12.10 2.51
C LEU A 43 2.68 12.32 1.54
N TRP A 44 2.40 12.61 0.26
CA TRP A 44 3.47 12.85 -0.72
C TRP A 44 4.34 14.06 -0.36
N ARG A 45 3.80 15.04 0.38
CA ARG A 45 4.57 16.17 0.92
C ARG A 45 5.42 15.72 2.09
N VAL A 46 4.93 14.85 2.95
CA VAL A 46 5.73 14.24 4.04
C VAL A 46 6.91 13.47 3.46
N PHE A 47 6.67 12.56 2.51
CA PHE A 47 7.75 11.78 1.90
C PHE A 47 8.72 12.67 1.14
N GLY A 48 8.19 13.63 0.37
CA GLY A 48 8.99 14.64 -0.28
C GLY A 48 9.88 15.40 0.70
N ALA A 49 9.33 15.83 1.83
CA ALA A 49 10.05 16.54 2.87
C ALA A 49 11.19 15.69 3.45
N VAL A 50 10.95 14.41 3.74
CA VAL A 50 11.98 13.49 4.26
C VAL A 50 13.22 13.44 3.37
N VAL A 51 13.05 13.43 2.04
CA VAL A 51 14.18 13.33 1.09
C VAL A 51 14.60 14.65 0.43
N GLY A 52 13.90 15.76 0.72
CA GLY A 52 14.15 17.08 0.12
C GLY A 52 13.67 17.21 -1.33
N THR A 53 12.49 16.67 -1.63
CA THR A 53 11.87 16.68 -2.97
C THR A 53 10.47 17.30 -2.91
N PHE A 54 10.24 18.34 -3.72
CA PHE A 54 8.93 18.96 -3.89
C PHE A 54 8.11 18.21 -4.94
N VAL A 55 7.09 17.47 -4.53
CA VAL A 55 6.13 16.82 -5.44
C VAL A 55 4.93 17.74 -5.66
N PRO A 56 4.66 18.21 -6.89
CA PRO A 56 3.52 19.09 -7.16
C PRO A 56 2.18 18.44 -6.78
N ASN A 57 1.26 19.21 -6.19
CA ASN A 57 -0.01 18.67 -5.66
C ASN A 57 -0.83 17.86 -6.67
N ARG A 58 -0.91 18.29 -7.93
CA ARG A 58 -1.64 17.53 -8.97
C ARG A 58 -1.03 16.15 -9.23
N LEU A 59 0.30 16.09 -9.31
CA LEU A 59 1.03 14.84 -9.52
C LEU A 59 0.96 13.95 -8.28
N GLY A 60 1.16 14.54 -7.10
CA GLY A 60 1.04 13.84 -5.82
C GLY A 60 -0.34 13.22 -5.63
N PHE A 61 -1.41 14.00 -5.82
CA PHE A 61 -2.78 13.50 -5.75
C PHE A 61 -3.05 12.38 -6.77
N PHE A 62 -2.64 12.57 -8.03
CA PHE A 62 -2.83 11.54 -9.04
C PHE A 62 -2.09 10.24 -8.68
N ALA A 63 -0.80 10.33 -8.32
CA ALA A 63 0.03 9.17 -8.04
C ALA A 63 -0.37 8.48 -6.73
N PHE A 64 -0.40 9.22 -5.62
CA PHE A 64 -0.57 8.68 -4.27
C PHE A 64 -2.04 8.44 -3.88
N THR A 65 -3.00 9.07 -4.56
CA THR A 65 -4.42 8.92 -4.22
C THR A 65 -5.14 8.11 -5.29
N VAL A 66 -5.17 8.59 -6.53
CA VAL A 66 -5.99 7.98 -7.59
C VAL A 66 -5.37 6.67 -8.07
N PHE A 67 -4.11 6.71 -8.50
CA PHE A 67 -3.41 5.55 -9.05
C PHE A 67 -3.21 4.45 -7.99
N LEU A 68 -2.69 4.80 -6.81
CA LEU A 68 -2.50 3.80 -5.73
C LEU A 68 -3.82 3.15 -5.31
N CYS A 69 -4.91 3.93 -5.14
CA CYS A 69 -6.21 3.36 -4.78
C CYS A 69 -6.70 2.37 -5.84
N ALA A 70 -6.66 2.76 -7.12
CA ALA A 70 -7.09 1.89 -8.22
C ALA A 70 -6.21 0.64 -8.33
N ALA A 71 -4.89 0.77 -8.21
CA ALA A 71 -3.95 -0.35 -8.26
C ALA A 71 -4.18 -1.32 -7.09
N HIS A 72 -4.36 -0.81 -5.86
CA HIS A 72 -4.64 -1.63 -4.69
C HIS A 72 -6.01 -2.32 -4.78
N TRP A 73 -7.04 -1.65 -5.25
CA TRP A 73 -8.34 -2.28 -5.49
C TRP A 73 -8.26 -3.39 -6.53
N LEU A 74 -7.50 -3.19 -7.60
CA LEU A 74 -7.28 -4.21 -8.62
C LEU A 74 -6.53 -5.42 -8.07
N VAL A 75 -5.43 -5.19 -7.34
CA VAL A 75 -4.66 -6.27 -6.68
C VAL A 75 -5.52 -6.99 -5.64
N GLY A 76 -6.32 -6.26 -4.85
CA GLY A 76 -7.28 -6.84 -3.91
C GLY A 76 -8.33 -7.72 -4.58
N ALA A 77 -8.89 -7.26 -5.71
CA ALA A 77 -9.82 -8.04 -6.52
C ALA A 77 -9.16 -9.31 -7.08
N MET A 78 -7.95 -9.19 -7.63
CA MET A 78 -7.14 -10.33 -8.10
C MET A 78 -6.89 -11.34 -6.98
N ALA A 79 -6.52 -10.87 -5.80
CA ALA A 79 -6.19 -11.70 -4.65
C ALA A 79 -7.41 -12.45 -4.11
N ILE A 80 -8.53 -11.74 -3.92
CA ILE A 80 -9.71 -12.23 -3.19
C ILE A 80 -10.70 -12.94 -4.12
N ALA A 81 -11.02 -12.33 -5.26
CA ALA A 81 -11.98 -12.86 -6.22
C ALA A 81 -11.34 -13.71 -7.33
N GLY A 82 -10.01 -13.66 -7.45
CA GLY A 82 -9.28 -14.31 -8.53
C GLY A 82 -9.27 -13.46 -9.81
N TRP A 83 -8.44 -13.85 -10.77
CA TRP A 83 -8.33 -13.14 -12.04
C TRP A 83 -9.15 -13.79 -13.18
N PRO A 84 -10.12 -13.09 -13.78
CA PRO A 84 -11.01 -13.68 -14.78
C PRO A 84 -10.32 -14.03 -16.09
N MET A 85 -9.19 -13.39 -16.44
CA MET A 85 -8.49 -13.71 -17.70
C MET A 85 -7.67 -15.01 -17.63
N PHE A 86 -7.39 -15.55 -16.44
CA PHE A 86 -6.56 -16.75 -16.26
C PHE A 86 -7.23 -17.79 -15.35
N PRO A 87 -8.40 -18.34 -15.74
CA PRO A 87 -9.22 -19.19 -14.86
C PRO A 87 -8.59 -20.56 -14.52
N GLY A 88 -7.58 -21.01 -15.27
CA GLY A 88 -6.97 -22.34 -15.13
C GLY A 88 -5.68 -22.42 -14.29
N HIS A 89 -5.12 -21.28 -13.88
CA HIS A 89 -3.84 -21.27 -13.14
C HIS A 89 -3.87 -20.20 -12.03
N PRO A 90 -4.01 -20.57 -10.75
CA PRO A 90 -4.25 -19.62 -9.66
C PRO A 90 -3.03 -18.77 -9.30
N TRP A 91 -1.90 -18.95 -10.00
CA TRP A 91 -0.63 -18.27 -9.72
C TRP A 91 -0.76 -16.75 -9.67
N TRP A 92 -1.48 -16.11 -10.60
CA TRP A 92 -1.64 -14.65 -10.60
C TRP A 92 -2.41 -14.15 -9.38
N SER A 93 -3.43 -14.90 -8.95
CA SER A 93 -4.22 -14.57 -7.77
C SER A 93 -3.43 -14.82 -6.48
N ILE A 94 -2.62 -15.89 -6.42
CA ILE A 94 -1.72 -16.18 -5.28
C ILE A 94 -0.57 -15.16 -5.20
N TRP A 95 -0.02 -14.75 -6.34
CA TRP A 95 0.92 -13.63 -6.43
C TRP A 95 0.25 -12.34 -5.94
N ALA A 96 -0.98 -12.05 -6.35
CA ALA A 96 -1.70 -10.87 -5.89
C ALA A 96 -2.00 -10.91 -4.38
N LEU A 97 -2.30 -12.08 -3.81
CA LEU A 97 -2.42 -12.28 -2.35
C LEU A 97 -1.12 -11.91 -1.63
N GLY A 98 0.00 -12.42 -2.14
CA GLY A 98 1.32 -12.05 -1.63
C GLY A 98 1.55 -10.55 -1.73
N ALA A 99 1.32 -9.96 -2.91
CA ALA A 99 1.53 -8.54 -3.17
C ALA A 99 0.67 -7.64 -2.29
N LEU A 100 -0.59 -7.99 -2.07
CA LEU A 100 -1.48 -7.30 -1.14
C LEU A 100 -0.88 -7.29 0.27
N VAL A 101 -0.52 -8.47 0.81
CA VAL A 101 0.03 -8.57 2.17
C VAL A 101 1.36 -7.84 2.30
N GLY A 102 2.27 -8.02 1.34
CA GLY A 102 3.57 -7.34 1.30
C GLY A 102 3.43 -5.82 1.25
N ALA A 103 2.50 -5.32 0.43
CA ALA A 103 2.17 -3.89 0.36
C ALA A 103 1.65 -3.37 1.70
N ARG A 104 0.65 -4.02 2.31
CA ARG A 104 0.08 -3.59 3.59
C ARG A 104 1.12 -3.50 4.70
N ILE A 105 1.99 -4.50 4.80
CA ILE A 105 3.03 -4.55 5.84
C ILE A 105 4.10 -3.49 5.57
N ALA A 106 4.64 -3.44 4.35
CA ALA A 106 5.70 -2.50 4.02
C ALA A 106 5.22 -1.05 4.13
N ASP A 107 3.99 -0.75 3.70
CA ASP A 107 3.41 0.56 3.87
C ASP A 107 3.26 0.92 5.36
N SER A 108 2.60 0.06 6.15
CA SER A 108 2.46 0.28 7.60
C SER A 108 3.80 0.52 8.30
N VAL A 109 4.80 -0.32 8.01
CA VAL A 109 6.11 -0.27 8.69
C VAL A 109 6.98 0.86 8.15
N VAL A 110 7.20 0.91 6.84
CA VAL A 110 8.21 1.78 6.21
C VAL A 110 7.65 3.18 5.99
N SER A 111 6.43 3.31 5.48
CA SER A 111 5.80 4.62 5.21
C SER A 111 5.40 5.35 6.48
N HIS A 112 4.99 4.61 7.53
CA HIS A 112 4.37 5.22 8.70
C HIS A 112 5.13 4.99 10.00
N TRP A 113 5.23 3.74 10.47
CA TRP A 113 5.75 3.47 11.82
C TRP A 113 7.21 3.87 11.97
N LEU A 114 8.05 3.51 11.00
CA LEU A 114 9.47 3.84 11.00
C LEU A 114 9.67 5.35 10.93
N LEU A 115 9.02 6.05 9.99
CA LEU A 115 9.16 7.51 9.87
C LEU A 115 8.67 8.24 11.12
N TYR A 116 7.53 7.82 11.67
CA TYR A 116 7.00 8.39 12.91
C TYR A 116 7.94 8.14 14.12
N GLY A 117 8.52 6.94 14.19
CA GLY A 117 9.51 6.56 15.21
C GLY A 117 10.82 7.33 15.08
N LEU A 118 11.24 7.66 13.86
CA LEU A 118 12.41 8.50 13.57
C LEU A 118 12.18 10.00 13.84
N GLY A 119 10.97 10.40 14.25
CA GLY A 119 10.66 11.79 14.61
C GLY A 119 10.11 12.64 13.48
N TYR A 120 9.74 12.06 12.33
CA TYR A 120 9.02 12.77 11.27
C TYR A 120 7.52 12.81 11.61
N ARG A 121 7.08 13.89 12.25
CA ARG A 121 5.71 14.03 12.79
C ARG A 121 5.07 15.37 12.38
N PRO A 122 3.77 15.39 12.05
CA PRO A 122 2.84 14.25 12.01
C PRO A 122 3.01 13.39 10.74
N ASN A 123 2.56 12.12 10.79
CA ASN A 123 2.58 11.21 9.65
C ASN A 123 1.12 10.85 9.25
N PRO A 124 0.62 11.34 8.09
CA PRO A 124 -0.70 11.02 7.57
C PRO A 124 -0.92 9.51 7.38
N GLY A 125 -2.15 9.03 7.58
CA GLY A 125 -2.46 7.60 7.39
C GLY A 125 -2.05 6.69 8.56
N LEU A 126 -1.17 7.14 9.48
CA LEU A 126 -0.73 6.34 10.63
C LEU A 126 -1.88 5.69 11.42
N PRO A 127 -3.00 6.38 11.77
CA PRO A 127 -4.08 5.76 12.53
C PRO A 127 -4.75 4.56 11.84
N SER A 128 -4.82 4.55 10.51
CA SER A 128 -5.44 3.45 9.74
C SER A 128 -4.49 2.29 9.44
N THR A 129 -3.18 2.43 9.68
CA THR A 129 -2.23 1.31 9.52
C THR A 129 -2.54 0.12 10.43
N VAL A 130 -3.23 0.35 11.55
CA VAL A 130 -3.72 -0.73 12.43
C VAL A 130 -4.73 -1.61 11.68
N LEU A 131 -5.61 -1.01 10.85
CA LEU A 131 -6.57 -1.76 10.03
C LEU A 131 -5.84 -2.60 8.97
N TYR A 132 -4.76 -2.07 8.39
CA TYR A 132 -3.92 -2.82 7.44
C TYR A 132 -3.21 -3.99 8.09
N ALA A 133 -2.69 -3.83 9.31
CA ALA A 133 -2.07 -4.93 10.05
C ALA A 133 -3.09 -6.04 10.39
N ILE A 134 -4.29 -5.66 10.86
CA ILE A 134 -5.38 -6.60 11.13
C ILE A 134 -5.80 -7.31 9.85
N GLU A 135 -5.97 -6.57 8.76
CA GLU A 135 -6.31 -7.13 7.46
C GLU A 135 -5.25 -8.11 6.96
N ALA A 136 -3.96 -7.78 7.06
CA ALA A 136 -2.89 -8.67 6.64
C ALA A 136 -2.93 -10.00 7.42
N ILE A 137 -3.10 -9.95 8.75
CA ILE A 137 -3.26 -11.16 9.59
C ILE A 137 -4.49 -11.97 9.17
N PHE A 138 -5.61 -11.28 8.92
CA PHE A 138 -6.84 -11.92 8.47
C PHE A 138 -6.66 -12.59 7.10
N ILE A 139 -6.08 -11.91 6.11
CA ILE A 139 -5.83 -12.47 4.77
C ILE A 139 -4.87 -13.66 4.84
N LEU A 140 -3.80 -13.58 5.64
CA LEU A 140 -2.93 -14.73 5.89
C LEU A 140 -3.73 -15.89 6.51
N THR A 141 -4.60 -15.63 7.48
CA THR A 141 -5.38 -16.71 8.10
C THR A 141 -6.41 -17.32 7.15
N VAL A 142 -7.11 -16.51 6.35
CA VAL A 142 -8.18 -16.99 5.48
C VAL A 142 -7.65 -17.63 4.21
N PHE A 143 -6.60 -17.07 3.59
CA PHE A 143 -6.06 -17.51 2.30
C PHE A 143 -4.83 -18.41 2.40
N HIS A 144 -4.49 -18.79 3.61
CA HIS A 144 -4.09 -20.14 4.00
C HIS A 144 -3.70 -21.13 2.91
N LYS A 145 -4.70 -21.67 2.23
CA LYS A 145 -4.50 -22.78 1.31
C LYS A 145 -3.78 -22.31 0.05
N GLY A 146 -4.01 -21.06 -0.35
CA GLY A 146 -3.39 -20.44 -1.51
C GLY A 146 -1.86 -20.33 -1.40
N TYR A 147 -1.33 -19.89 -0.25
CA TYR A 147 0.12 -19.81 -0.09
C TYR A 147 0.79 -21.18 0.01
N LEU A 148 0.12 -22.19 0.57
CA LEU A 148 0.64 -23.56 0.59
C LEU A 148 0.59 -24.20 -0.80
N LEU A 149 -0.41 -23.85 -1.61
CA LEU A 149 -0.59 -24.36 -2.97
C LEU A 149 0.51 -23.88 -3.93
N ASN A 150 0.92 -22.61 -3.83
CA ASN A 150 2.01 -22.07 -4.66
C ASN A 150 2.89 -21.08 -3.88
N PRO A 151 3.84 -21.58 -3.06
CA PRO A 151 4.70 -20.73 -2.22
C PRO A 151 5.58 -19.75 -3.02
N ASP A 152 6.03 -20.17 -4.20
CA ASP A 152 6.85 -19.33 -5.09
C ASP A 152 6.07 -18.10 -5.58
N ALA A 153 4.85 -18.29 -6.08
CA ALA A 153 3.98 -17.20 -6.49
C ALA A 153 3.73 -16.22 -5.34
N TRP A 154 3.42 -16.76 -4.15
CA TRP A 154 3.13 -15.98 -2.97
C TRP A 154 4.34 -15.13 -2.54
N TRP A 155 5.53 -15.71 -2.44
CA TRP A 155 6.74 -14.97 -2.04
C TRP A 155 7.14 -13.91 -3.08
N LYS A 156 7.04 -14.22 -4.37
CA LYS A 156 7.27 -13.24 -5.44
C LYS A 156 6.28 -12.08 -5.36
N GLY A 157 5.02 -12.40 -5.07
CA GLY A 157 3.97 -11.43 -4.79
C GLY A 157 4.35 -10.53 -3.62
N PHE A 158 4.62 -11.14 -2.47
CA PHE A 158 5.00 -10.46 -1.25
C PHE A 158 6.18 -9.51 -1.45
N ALA A 159 7.25 -9.99 -2.07
CA ALA A 159 8.41 -9.18 -2.40
C ALA A 159 8.03 -8.02 -3.32
N SER A 160 7.22 -8.25 -4.35
CA SER A 160 6.79 -7.20 -5.29
C SER A 160 6.01 -6.09 -4.57
N GLY A 161 5.03 -6.46 -3.74
CA GLY A 161 4.25 -5.50 -2.96
C GLY A 161 5.09 -4.74 -1.94
N ALA A 162 5.98 -5.43 -1.23
CA ALA A 162 6.85 -4.82 -0.24
C ALA A 162 7.88 -3.86 -0.87
N ILE A 163 8.54 -4.30 -1.94
CA ILE A 163 9.54 -3.50 -2.67
C ILE A 163 8.92 -2.22 -3.22
N PHE A 164 7.68 -2.28 -3.71
CA PHE A 164 6.98 -1.10 -4.21
C PHE A 164 6.95 0.04 -3.18
N PHE A 165 6.58 -0.24 -1.93
CA PHE A 165 6.54 0.76 -0.85
C PHE A 165 7.93 1.15 -0.35
N ILE A 166 8.84 0.18 -0.22
CA ILE A 166 10.24 0.44 0.15
C ILE A 166 10.91 1.40 -0.86
N ALA A 167 10.59 1.26 -2.14
CA ALA A 167 11.18 2.05 -3.22
C ALA A 167 10.66 3.49 -3.31
N VAL A 168 9.60 3.87 -2.59
CA VAL A 168 9.01 5.22 -2.68
C VAL A 168 10.01 6.31 -2.30
N LEU A 169 10.64 6.22 -1.11
CA LEU A 169 11.60 7.23 -0.66
C LEU A 169 12.87 7.27 -1.54
N PRO A 170 13.52 6.13 -1.88
CA PRO A 170 14.60 6.12 -2.87
C PRO A 170 14.19 6.71 -4.22
N GLY A 171 12.99 6.40 -4.70
CA GLY A 171 12.45 6.92 -5.96
C GLY A 171 12.29 8.45 -5.93
N LEU A 172 11.72 9.00 -4.86
CA LEU A 172 11.62 10.44 -4.68
C LEU A 172 13.00 11.10 -4.55
N TRP A 173 13.94 10.46 -3.84
CA TRP A 173 15.31 10.93 -3.76
C TRP A 173 16.00 10.95 -5.14
N LEU A 174 15.75 9.97 -6.01
CA LEU A 174 16.24 10.00 -7.39
C LEU A 174 15.59 11.12 -8.20
N LEU A 175 14.28 11.36 -8.04
CA LEU A 175 13.56 12.47 -8.69
C LEU A 175 14.14 13.83 -8.29
N ARG A 176 14.60 13.99 -7.05
CA ARG A 176 15.36 15.17 -6.59
C ARG A 176 16.51 15.51 -7.54
N TRP A 177 17.22 14.50 -8.02
CA TRP A 177 18.37 14.69 -8.89
C TRP A 177 17.95 14.95 -10.34
N ALA A 178 16.94 14.22 -10.82
CA ALA A 178 16.42 14.32 -12.17
C ALA A 178 15.70 15.66 -12.46
N VAL A 179 15.05 16.27 -11.45
CA VAL A 179 14.30 17.52 -11.60
C VAL A 179 14.84 18.58 -10.62
N PRO A 180 15.89 19.34 -10.98
CA PRO A 180 16.55 20.28 -10.08
C PRO A 180 15.61 21.33 -9.45
N ALA A 181 14.57 21.76 -10.16
CA ALA A 181 13.57 22.70 -9.67
C ALA A 181 12.78 22.19 -8.45
N TRP A 182 12.75 20.87 -8.24
CA TRP A 182 12.04 20.23 -7.13
C TRP A 182 12.93 20.03 -5.90
N ARG A 183 14.22 20.38 -5.96
CA ARG A 183 15.14 20.23 -4.81
C ARG A 183 14.75 21.19 -3.69
N ARG A 184 14.66 20.66 -2.48
CA ARG A 184 14.46 21.43 -1.24
C ARG A 184 15.37 20.89 -0.15
N ASP A 185 15.51 21.63 0.93
CA ASP A 185 16.20 21.14 2.11
C ASP A 185 15.39 20.01 2.75
N PRO A 186 16.00 18.85 3.03
CA PRO A 186 15.33 17.74 3.70
C PRO A 186 14.85 18.12 5.09
N TRP A 187 13.78 17.47 5.52
CA TRP A 187 13.26 17.59 6.87
C TRP A 187 14.27 17.05 7.88
N VAL A 188 14.59 17.87 8.87
CA VAL A 188 15.38 17.50 10.05
C VAL A 188 14.49 16.72 11.03
N ARG A 189 14.99 15.56 11.49
CA ARG A 189 14.26 14.68 12.42
C ARG A 189 13.95 15.40 13.73
N GLY A 190 12.70 15.29 14.20
CA GLY A 190 12.25 15.88 15.45
C GLY A 190 11.88 17.37 15.36
N GLU A 191 12.20 18.04 14.25
CA GLU A 191 11.74 19.40 13.99
C GLU A 191 10.34 19.41 13.36
N PRO A 192 9.61 20.55 13.41
CA PRO A 192 8.37 20.71 12.66
C PRO A 192 8.58 20.51 11.15
N ILE A 193 7.52 20.10 10.45
CA ILE A 193 7.58 19.94 8.99
C ILE A 193 7.99 21.25 8.32
N PRO A 194 8.89 21.23 7.30
CA PRO A 194 9.36 22.44 6.64
C PRO A 194 8.21 23.25 6.03
N ALA A 195 8.30 24.58 6.11
CA ALA A 195 7.26 25.48 5.62
C ALA A 195 6.92 25.23 4.14
N TRP A 196 7.94 25.02 3.29
CA TRP A 196 7.76 24.77 1.85
C TRP A 196 6.88 23.56 1.53
N ALA A 197 6.77 22.58 2.45
CA ALA A 197 5.95 21.39 2.24
C ALA A 197 4.45 21.65 2.46
N ARG A 198 4.11 22.77 3.10
CA ARG A 198 2.74 23.25 3.35
C ARG A 198 2.18 24.08 2.19
N ASP A 199 3.05 24.53 1.28
CA ASP A 199 2.72 25.31 0.08
C ASP A 199 2.32 24.41 -1.12
#